data_AF-A0A662BBP5-F1
#
_entry.id   AF-A0A662BBP5-F1
#
_cell.length_a   1.000
_cell.length_b   1.000
_cell.length_c   1.000
_cell.angle_alpha   90.00
_cell.angle_beta   90.00
_cell.angle_gamma   90.00
#
_symmetry.space_group_name_H-M   'P 1'
#
loop_
_entity.id
_entity.type
_entity.pdbx_description
1 polymer ?
#
loop_
_entity_poly.entity_id
_entity_poly.type
_entity_poly.pdbx_seq_one_letter_code
_entity_poly.pdbx_strand_id
1 'polypeptide(L)'
;MNIIKNIFLYILLLGTFNLFAQNEEEDSYDPASFIENQTIIKESNTEEQNKEKASKFSYNIELGTSISTNSAFGTSVDVFTVPQINYNFTPKLQLAAGVLLINSSIPAYPSEIGSSSSVSNFTRSYIFSKINYQATEKLRISGEILYGMNKNPYGLYQDNKKSEYIMNFSAEYKINENFRIGLQLSGNNLNSPYYNSYANPFRPMNSFYHSPFSDF
;
A
#
# COMPACT_ATOMS: atom_id res chain seq x y z
N MET A 1 28.82 -12.14 -4.63
CA MET A 1 27.58 -11.88 -3.85
C MET A 1 26.39 -11.43 -4.74
N ASN A 2 26.26 -11.95 -5.97
CA ASN A 2 25.21 -11.54 -6.93
C ASN A 2 24.21 -12.66 -7.27
N ILE A 3 24.48 -13.90 -6.86
CA ILE A 3 23.66 -15.07 -7.22
C ILE A 3 22.33 -15.06 -6.46
N ILE A 4 22.34 -14.72 -5.17
CA ILE A 4 21.13 -14.69 -4.33
C ILE A 4 20.13 -13.60 -4.81
N LYS A 5 20.63 -12.46 -5.29
CA LYS A 5 19.80 -11.37 -5.81
C LYS A 5 19.07 -11.76 -7.11
N ASN A 6 19.74 -12.54 -7.97
CA ASN A 6 19.15 -13.02 -9.21
C ASN A 6 18.15 -14.16 -8.97
N ILE A 7 18.39 -15.03 -7.98
CA ILE A 7 17.44 -16.08 -7.61
C ILE A 7 16.11 -15.49 -7.14
N PHE A 8 16.15 -14.44 -6.32
CA PHE A 8 14.92 -13.80 -5.84
C PHE A 8 14.11 -13.15 -6.97
N LEU A 9 14.80 -12.53 -7.94
CA LEU A 9 14.16 -11.95 -9.12
C LEU A 9 13.50 -13.01 -10.01
N TYR A 10 14.16 -14.17 -10.20
CA TYR A 10 13.61 -15.28 -10.98
C TYR A 10 12.39 -15.93 -10.33
N ILE A 11 12.38 -16.08 -9.01
CA ILE A 11 11.22 -16.61 -8.27
C ILE A 11 10.03 -15.64 -8.40
N LEU A 12 10.28 -14.33 -8.35
CA LEU A 12 9.23 -13.32 -8.50
C LEU A 12 8.64 -13.30 -9.93
N LEU A 13 9.48 -13.47 -10.95
CA LEU A 13 9.04 -13.51 -12.35
C LEU A 13 8.23 -14.79 -12.68
N LEU A 14 8.67 -15.96 -12.21
CA LEU A 14 7.99 -17.24 -12.46
C LEU A 14 6.62 -17.34 -11.77
N GLY A 15 6.42 -16.63 -10.66
CA GLY A 15 5.11 -16.58 -9.97
C GLY A 15 4.02 -15.88 -10.79
N THR A 16 4.37 -14.93 -11.65
CA THR A 16 3.38 -14.14 -12.40
C THR A 16 2.81 -14.84 -13.64
N PHE A 17 3.50 -15.84 -14.19
CA PHE A 17 3.05 -16.54 -15.41
C PHE A 17 2.03 -17.66 -15.16
N ASN A 18 1.77 -18.06 -13.91
CA ASN A 18 0.83 -19.13 -13.60
C ASN A 18 -0.59 -18.64 -13.24
N LEU A 19 -0.85 -17.34 -13.25
CA LEU A 19 -2.15 -16.76 -12.86
C LEU A 19 -3.16 -16.57 -14.01
N PHE A 20 -2.84 -17.02 -15.23
CA PHE A 20 -3.73 -16.88 -16.40
C PHE A 20 -4.13 -18.20 -17.09
N ALA A 21 -3.92 -19.35 -16.44
CA ALA A 21 -4.50 -20.60 -16.92
C ALA A 21 -5.95 -20.73 -16.42
N GLN A 22 -6.88 -19.98 -17.01
CA GLN A 22 -8.30 -20.30 -16.90
C GLN A 22 -8.59 -21.44 -17.87
N ASN A 23 -8.96 -22.60 -17.34
CA ASN A 23 -9.58 -23.67 -18.12
C ASN A 23 -11.02 -23.23 -18.40
N GLU A 24 -11.38 -23.13 -19.68
CA GLU A 24 -12.78 -23.08 -20.11
C GLU A 24 -13.38 -24.48 -19.91
N GLU A 25 -14.12 -24.68 -18.82
CA GLU A 25 -15.12 -25.74 -18.74
C GLU A 25 -16.47 -25.15 -19.18
N GLU A 26 -16.95 -25.69 -20.29
CA GLU A 26 -18.16 -25.29 -21.00
C GLU A 26 -19.40 -25.91 -20.31
N ASP A 27 -19.83 -25.34 -19.17
CA ASP A 27 -21.04 -25.78 -18.50
C ASP A 27 -22.29 -25.07 -19.04
N SER A 28 -23.11 -25.84 -19.75
CA SER A 28 -24.43 -25.47 -20.27
C SER A 28 -25.37 -24.98 -19.17
N TYR A 29 -25.69 -23.69 -19.18
CA TYR A 29 -26.62 -23.05 -18.25
C TYR A 29 -28.08 -23.53 -18.47
N ASP A 30 -28.62 -24.31 -17.51
CA ASP A 30 -30.04 -24.67 -17.44
C ASP A 30 -30.79 -23.82 -16.37
N PRO A 31 -31.60 -22.84 -16.78
CA PRO A 31 -32.32 -21.94 -15.87
C PRO A 31 -33.44 -22.62 -15.06
N ALA A 32 -33.82 -23.87 -15.35
CA ALA A 32 -34.90 -24.56 -14.63
C ALA A 32 -34.49 -25.09 -13.25
N SER A 33 -33.20 -25.31 -13.01
CA SER A 33 -32.67 -25.84 -11.74
C SER A 33 -32.70 -24.85 -10.57
N PHE A 34 -32.95 -23.57 -10.84
CA PHE A 34 -32.89 -22.51 -9.83
C PHE A 34 -34.16 -22.39 -8.98
N ILE A 35 -35.29 -22.92 -9.46
CA ILE A 35 -36.61 -22.73 -8.82
C ILE A 35 -36.96 -23.89 -7.87
N GLU A 36 -36.44 -25.10 -8.11
CA GLU A 36 -36.86 -26.30 -7.34
C GLU A 36 -36.15 -26.43 -5.97
N ASN A 37 -35.01 -25.76 -5.77
CA ASN A 37 -34.23 -25.88 -4.54
C ASN A 37 -34.56 -24.84 -3.44
N GLN A 38 -35.55 -23.96 -3.63
CA GLN A 38 -35.85 -22.92 -2.63
C GLN A 38 -36.96 -23.26 -1.62
N THR A 39 -37.62 -24.42 -1.72
CA THR A 39 -38.83 -24.68 -0.91
C THR A 39 -38.71 -25.70 0.22
N ILE A 40 -37.58 -26.38 0.43
CA ILE A 40 -37.42 -27.29 1.57
C ILE A 40 -35.99 -27.26 2.09
N ILE A 41 -35.70 -26.43 3.10
CA ILE A 41 -34.92 -26.79 4.30
C ILE A 41 -35.28 -25.76 5.37
N LYS A 42 -36.10 -26.23 6.32
CA LYS A 42 -36.45 -25.57 7.56
C LYS A 42 -35.55 -26.17 8.65
N GLU A 43 -34.86 -25.31 9.39
CA GLU A 43 -34.25 -25.52 10.72
C GLU A 43 -33.61 -26.89 10.98
N SER A 44 -32.28 -26.95 10.89
CA SER A 44 -31.49 -27.76 11.81
C SER A 44 -30.31 -26.94 12.34
N ASN A 45 -30.26 -26.85 13.67
CA ASN A 45 -29.17 -26.26 14.43
C ASN A 45 -27.86 -27.00 14.14
N THR A 46 -26.91 -26.36 13.47
CA THR A 46 -25.48 -26.69 13.58
C THR A 46 -24.63 -25.46 13.20
N GLU A 47 -24.60 -24.44 14.06
CA GLU A 47 -23.68 -23.27 13.93
C GLU A 47 -22.20 -23.61 14.22
N GLU A 48 -21.84 -24.89 14.32
CA GLU A 48 -20.47 -25.35 14.61
C GLU A 48 -19.89 -26.23 13.51
N GLN A 49 -19.96 -25.86 12.23
CA GLN A 49 -19.13 -26.50 11.19
C GLN A 49 -19.18 -25.73 9.87
N ASN A 50 -18.43 -24.64 9.80
CA ASN A 50 -17.64 -24.23 8.63
C ASN A 50 -16.95 -22.91 8.95
N LYS A 51 -16.04 -22.92 9.94
CA LYS A 51 -14.91 -21.99 9.90
C LYS A 51 -14.02 -22.46 8.75
N GLU A 52 -14.44 -22.13 7.54
CA GLU A 52 -13.57 -22.14 6.37
C GLU A 52 -12.26 -21.52 6.82
N LYS A 53 -11.16 -22.27 6.72
CA LYS A 53 -9.84 -21.80 7.14
C LYS A 53 -9.53 -20.57 6.31
N ALA A 54 -9.81 -19.39 6.87
CA ALA A 54 -9.49 -18.12 6.23
C ALA A 54 -8.04 -18.18 5.77
N SER A 55 -7.82 -17.95 4.47
CA SER A 55 -6.49 -18.03 3.89
C SER A 55 -5.55 -17.14 4.70
N LYS A 56 -4.41 -17.71 5.11
CA LYS A 56 -3.38 -16.94 5.81
C LYS A 56 -2.74 -15.91 4.90
N PHE A 57 -2.82 -16.09 3.58
CA PHE A 57 -2.28 -15.18 2.59
C PHE A 57 -3.41 -14.44 1.87
N SER A 58 -3.23 -13.15 1.68
CA SER A 58 -4.01 -12.37 0.73
C SER A 58 -3.10 -11.48 -0.10
N TYR A 59 -3.50 -11.24 -1.34
CA TYR A 59 -2.81 -10.37 -2.27
C TYR A 59 -3.68 -9.14 -2.49
N ASN A 60 -3.07 -7.96 -2.49
CA ASN A 60 -3.77 -6.71 -2.71
C ASN A 60 -2.91 -5.84 -3.62
N ILE A 61 -3.58 -5.12 -4.53
CA ILE A 61 -2.94 -4.10 -5.36
C ILE A 61 -3.73 -2.83 -5.11
N GLU A 62 -3.07 -1.83 -4.54
CA GLU A 62 -3.64 -0.49 -4.42
C GLU A 62 -3.20 0.37 -5.59
N LEU A 63 -4.09 1.23 -6.07
CA LEU A 63 -3.82 2.26 -7.07
C LEU A 63 -4.41 3.57 -6.57
N GLY A 64 -3.71 4.67 -6.77
CA GLY A 64 -4.28 5.97 -6.45
C GLY A 64 -3.51 7.12 -7.04
N THR A 65 -4.04 8.31 -6.81
CA THR A 65 -3.46 9.56 -7.29
C THR A 65 -3.52 10.61 -6.18
N SER A 66 -2.52 11.48 -6.16
CA SER A 66 -2.41 12.61 -5.26
C SER A 66 -2.20 13.87 -6.08
N ILE A 67 -2.86 14.97 -5.69
CA ILE A 67 -2.60 16.29 -6.23
C ILE A 67 -2.20 17.18 -5.07
N SER A 68 -1.04 17.80 -5.19
CA SER A 68 -0.48 18.66 -4.16
C SER A 68 -0.06 19.98 -4.80
N THR A 69 -0.21 21.09 -4.08
CA THR A 69 0.24 22.40 -4.55
C THR A 69 1.20 22.97 -3.53
N ASN A 70 2.39 23.34 -4.00
CA ASN A 70 3.45 23.95 -3.21
C ASN A 70 3.78 25.33 -3.80
N SER A 71 3.96 26.34 -2.95
CA SER A 71 4.29 27.71 -3.37
C SER A 71 5.60 27.83 -4.16
N ALA A 72 6.54 26.90 -3.97
CA ALA A 72 7.85 26.90 -4.62
C ALA A 72 7.91 26.07 -5.91
N PHE A 73 7.10 25.01 -6.02
CA PHE A 73 7.18 24.03 -7.13
C PHE A 73 5.89 23.94 -7.97
N GLY A 74 4.87 24.73 -7.64
CA GLY A 74 3.58 24.70 -8.29
C GLY A 74 2.75 23.49 -7.89
N THR A 75 1.79 23.13 -8.76
CA THR A 75 0.94 21.95 -8.59
C THR A 75 1.64 20.72 -9.15
N SER A 76 1.63 19.66 -8.37
CA SER A 76 2.17 18.37 -8.78
C SER A 76 1.14 17.26 -8.67
N VAL A 77 1.26 16.30 -9.57
CA VAL A 77 0.36 15.15 -9.66
C VAL A 77 1.17 13.88 -9.48
N ASP A 78 0.73 13.05 -8.55
CA ASP A 78 1.27 11.75 -8.26
C ASP A 78 0.30 10.67 -8.71
N VAL A 79 0.83 9.61 -9.28
CA VAL A 79 0.12 8.34 -9.48
C VAL A 79 0.95 7.27 -8.81
N PHE A 80 0.32 6.46 -7.98
CA PHE A 80 1.01 5.41 -7.24
C PHE A 80 0.34 4.05 -7.40
N THR A 81 1.13 3.01 -7.23
CA THR A 81 0.68 1.62 -7.12
C THR A 81 1.38 0.91 -5.98
N VAL A 82 0.64 0.06 -5.27
CA VAL A 82 1.09 -0.69 -4.11
C VAL A 82 0.70 -2.17 -4.25
N PRO A 83 1.43 -2.97 -5.06
CA PRO A 83 1.34 -4.42 -4.97
C PRO A 83 1.88 -4.89 -3.61
N GLN A 84 1.06 -5.63 -2.87
CA GLN A 84 1.40 -6.12 -1.54
C GLN A 84 0.86 -7.52 -1.27
N ILE A 85 1.59 -8.22 -0.40
CA ILE A 85 1.22 -9.53 0.13
C ILE A 85 0.97 -9.35 1.62
N ASN A 86 -0.17 -9.83 2.09
CA ASN A 86 -0.54 -9.84 3.49
C ASN A 86 -0.48 -11.28 4.02
N TYR A 87 0.09 -11.44 5.21
CA TYR A 87 0.15 -12.70 5.95
C TYR A 87 -0.46 -12.55 7.34
N ASN A 88 -1.50 -13.31 7.61
CA ASN A 88 -2.19 -13.38 8.89
C ASN A 88 -1.52 -14.46 9.76
N PHE A 89 -0.61 -14.04 10.64
CA PHE A 89 0.00 -14.95 11.64
C PHE A 89 -1.08 -15.50 12.59
N THR A 90 -1.97 -14.62 13.02
CA THR A 90 -3.14 -14.91 13.87
C THR A 90 -4.29 -13.97 13.48
N PRO A 91 -5.53 -14.17 13.95
CA PRO A 91 -6.63 -13.22 13.72
C PRO A 91 -6.34 -11.79 14.24
N LYS A 92 -5.35 -11.63 15.13
CA LYS A 92 -4.97 -10.34 15.71
C LYS A 92 -3.64 -9.79 15.21
N LEU A 93 -2.87 -10.56 14.43
CA LEU A 93 -1.53 -10.17 14.00
C LEU A 93 -1.35 -10.43 12.51
N GLN A 94 -1.15 -9.33 11.78
CA GLN A 94 -0.97 -9.33 10.34
C GLN A 94 0.35 -8.64 9.97
N LEU A 95 1.02 -9.17 8.96
CA LEU A 95 2.16 -8.53 8.32
C LEU A 95 1.83 -8.30 6.85
N ALA A 96 2.07 -7.10 6.37
CA ALA A 96 2.03 -6.74 4.96
C ALA A 96 3.45 -6.42 4.49
N ALA A 97 3.81 -6.87 3.29
CA ALA A 97 5.05 -6.49 2.64
C ALA A 97 4.78 -6.26 1.16
N GLY A 98 5.44 -5.27 0.58
CA GLY A 98 5.19 -4.90 -0.80
C GLY A 98 6.14 -3.86 -1.34
N VAL A 99 5.78 -3.35 -2.51
CA VAL A 99 6.51 -2.29 -3.20
C VAL A 99 5.54 -1.15 -3.44
N LEU A 100 5.95 0.07 -3.07
CA LEU A 100 5.24 1.30 -3.41
C LEU A 100 5.98 1.97 -4.56
N LEU A 101 5.32 2.10 -5.70
CA LEU A 101 5.83 2.84 -6.87
C LEU A 101 5.05 4.13 -7.00
N ILE A 102 5.74 5.26 -7.12
CA ILE A 102 5.13 6.58 -7.28
C ILE A 102 5.75 7.23 -8.50
N ASN A 103 4.95 7.53 -9.50
CA ASN A 103 5.32 8.43 -10.58
C ASN A 103 4.75 9.82 -10.27
N SER A 104 5.61 10.82 -10.36
CA SER A 104 5.27 12.19 -9.99
C SER A 104 5.57 13.12 -11.17
N SER A 105 4.67 14.07 -11.40
CA SER A 105 4.78 15.08 -12.43
C SER A 105 4.76 16.47 -11.80
N ILE A 106 5.78 17.29 -12.12
CA ILE A 106 5.90 18.66 -11.61
C ILE A 106 6.22 19.63 -12.75
N PRO A 107 5.66 20.85 -12.72
CA PRO A 107 6.19 21.98 -13.47
C PRO A 107 7.67 22.22 -13.13
N ALA A 108 8.55 22.06 -14.10
CA ALA A 108 9.92 22.54 -14.01
C ALA A 108 9.92 24.04 -14.29
N TYR A 109 10.44 24.80 -13.33
CA TYR A 109 10.61 26.24 -13.54
C TYR A 109 11.72 26.47 -14.55
N PRO A 110 11.47 27.31 -15.57
CA PRO A 110 12.51 27.73 -16.50
C PRO A 110 13.61 28.47 -15.72
N SER A 111 14.86 28.03 -15.89
CA SER A 111 16.03 28.71 -15.30
C SER A 111 16.35 30.04 -15.97
N GLU A 112 15.74 30.31 -17.13
CA GLU A 112 15.98 31.50 -17.94
C GLU A 112 14.67 32.21 -18.31
N ILE A 113 14.68 33.54 -18.18
CA ILE A 113 13.59 34.41 -18.61
C ILE A 113 13.39 34.24 -20.11
N GLY A 114 12.21 33.76 -20.53
CA GLY A 114 11.85 33.52 -21.93
C GLY A 114 11.82 32.04 -22.35
N SER A 115 12.20 31.12 -21.47
CA SER A 115 12.02 29.68 -21.73
C SER A 115 10.67 29.16 -21.24
N SER A 116 10.04 28.26 -22.00
CA SER A 116 8.79 27.61 -21.61
C SER A 116 9.03 26.68 -20.41
N SER A 117 8.15 26.73 -19.41
CA SER A 117 8.14 25.74 -18.33
C SER A 117 8.01 24.33 -18.90
N SER A 118 9.00 23.47 -18.65
CA SER A 118 8.90 22.05 -19.00
C SER A 118 8.20 21.28 -17.89
N VAL A 119 7.70 20.08 -18.16
CA VAL A 119 7.19 19.19 -17.11
C VAL A 119 8.28 18.18 -16.81
N SER A 120 8.69 18.09 -15.55
CA SER A 120 9.62 17.06 -15.07
C SER A 120 8.83 15.90 -14.51
N ASN A 121 9.12 14.69 -15.00
CA ASN A 121 8.54 13.45 -14.49
C ASN A 121 9.64 12.61 -13.85
N PHE A 122 9.33 11.99 -12.73
CA PHE A 122 10.26 11.09 -12.08
C PHE A 122 9.52 9.98 -11.34
N THR A 123 10.21 8.87 -11.09
CA THR A 123 9.65 7.71 -10.40
C THR A 123 10.43 7.40 -9.14
N ARG A 124 9.73 7.30 -8.01
CA ARG A 124 10.25 6.74 -6.76
C ARG A 124 9.70 5.36 -6.53
N SER A 125 10.50 4.53 -5.89
CA SER A 125 10.11 3.19 -5.47
C SER A 125 10.58 2.94 -4.04
N TYR A 126 9.72 2.31 -3.26
CA TYR A 126 9.98 1.92 -1.89
C TYR A 126 9.65 0.44 -1.72
N ILE A 127 10.48 -0.28 -0.98
CA ILE A 127 10.06 -1.55 -0.38
C ILE A 127 9.50 -1.22 0.98
N PHE A 128 8.36 -1.79 1.34
CA PHE A 128 7.78 -1.57 2.66
C PHE A 128 7.44 -2.87 3.37
N SER A 129 7.38 -2.76 4.70
CA SER A 129 6.89 -3.79 5.60
C SER A 129 6.03 -3.12 6.66
N LYS A 130 4.83 -3.65 6.91
CA LYS A 130 3.85 -3.11 7.85
C LYS A 130 3.35 -4.24 8.75
N ILE A 131 3.40 -4.05 10.05
CA ILE A 131 2.84 -4.95 11.04
C ILE A 131 1.61 -4.31 11.67
N ASN A 132 0.51 -5.06 11.75
CA ASN A 132 -0.72 -4.64 12.41
C ASN A 132 -1.01 -5.62 13.54
N TYR A 133 -1.24 -5.09 14.73
CA TYR A 133 -1.59 -5.86 15.92
C TYR A 133 -2.86 -5.34 16.58
N GLN A 134 -3.89 -6.18 16.64
CA GLN A 134 -5.14 -5.93 17.35
C GLN A 134 -4.95 -6.26 18.84
N ALA A 135 -4.54 -5.25 19.61
CA ALA A 135 -4.25 -5.40 21.04
C ALA A 135 -5.50 -5.73 21.86
N THR A 136 -6.62 -5.09 21.55
CA THR A 136 -7.95 -5.35 22.14
C THR A 136 -9.01 -5.27 21.04
N GLU A 137 -10.28 -5.54 21.31
CA GLU A 137 -11.35 -5.34 20.30
C GLU A 137 -11.48 -3.88 19.83
N LYS A 138 -10.99 -2.93 20.62
CA LYS A 138 -11.07 -1.50 20.34
C LYS A 138 -9.74 -0.87 19.94
N LEU A 139 -8.60 -1.45 20.30
CA LEU A 139 -7.28 -0.86 20.07
C LEU A 139 -6.48 -1.66 19.05
N ARG A 140 -6.03 -0.98 17.99
CA ARG A 140 -5.05 -1.52 17.05
C ARG A 140 -3.77 -0.68 17.08
N ILE A 141 -2.64 -1.36 17.03
CA ILE A 141 -1.31 -0.75 16.93
C ILE A 141 -0.70 -1.21 15.62
N SER A 142 -0.05 -0.30 14.91
CA SER A 142 0.63 -0.59 13.65
C SER A 142 2.02 0.02 13.63
N GLY A 143 2.95 -0.69 13.00
CA GLY A 143 4.29 -0.21 12.68
C GLY A 143 4.55 -0.42 11.20
N GLU A 144 5.19 0.52 10.54
CA GLU A 144 5.50 0.45 9.12
C GLU A 144 6.87 1.04 8.86
N ILE A 145 7.62 0.40 7.96
CA ILE A 145 8.93 0.88 7.51
C ILE A 145 8.91 0.88 5.99
N LEU A 146 9.30 2.00 5.38
CA LEU A 146 9.54 2.13 3.95
C LEU A 146 11.03 2.37 3.72
N TYR A 147 11.60 1.70 2.73
CA TYR A 147 12.98 1.85 2.30
C TYR A 147 13.04 2.25 0.83
N GLY A 148 13.57 3.43 0.55
CA GLY A 148 13.71 3.98 -0.80
C GLY A 148 14.76 3.23 -1.61
N MET A 149 14.36 2.74 -2.78
CA MET A 149 15.25 1.99 -3.68
C MET A 149 16.00 2.90 -4.66
N ASN A 150 15.42 4.05 -5.00
CA ASN A 150 15.95 4.99 -5.98
C ASN A 150 16.45 6.26 -5.29
N LYS A 151 17.44 6.92 -5.91
CA LYS A 151 17.93 8.23 -5.44
C LYS A 151 16.85 9.29 -5.62
N ASN A 152 16.78 10.23 -4.69
CA ASN A 152 15.86 11.36 -4.80
C ASN A 152 16.29 12.28 -5.96
N PRO A 153 15.43 12.48 -6.98
CA PRO A 153 15.78 13.29 -8.16
C PRO A 153 15.91 14.79 -7.87
N TYR A 154 15.43 15.27 -6.72
CA TYR A 154 15.48 16.69 -6.36
C TYR A 154 16.76 17.13 -5.67
N GLY A 155 17.78 16.27 -5.56
CA GLY A 155 19.11 16.68 -5.12
C GLY A 155 19.10 17.54 -3.85
N LEU A 156 18.23 17.25 -2.88
CA LEU A 156 18.06 18.02 -1.65
C LEU A 156 19.30 17.88 -0.75
N TYR A 157 20.46 18.43 -1.12
CA TYR A 157 21.71 18.44 -0.34
C TYR A 157 21.94 17.15 0.46
N GLN A 158 21.57 16.02 -0.11
CA GLN A 158 21.75 14.73 0.50
C GLN A 158 22.99 14.20 -0.16
N ASP A 159 24.00 14.02 0.68
CA ASP A 159 25.17 13.22 0.35
C ASP A 159 24.67 11.98 -0.42
N ASN A 160 25.07 11.89 -1.69
CA ASN A 160 24.46 11.11 -2.80
C ASN A 160 24.48 9.57 -2.59
N LYS A 161 24.59 9.15 -1.34
CA LYS A 161 24.87 7.80 -0.83
C LYS A 161 23.88 7.33 0.24
N LYS A 162 22.99 8.19 0.78
CA LYS A 162 22.04 7.77 1.82
C LYS A 162 20.72 7.29 1.20
N SER A 163 20.38 6.03 1.44
CA SER A 163 19.06 5.49 1.14
C SER A 163 18.02 6.14 2.06
N GLU A 164 16.86 6.49 1.52
CA GLU A 164 15.74 7.01 2.30
C GLU A 164 15.12 5.89 3.13
N TYR A 165 14.84 6.15 4.41
CA TYR A 165 13.95 5.32 5.19
C TYR A 165 12.91 6.17 5.92
N ILE A 166 11.69 5.66 5.96
CA ILE A 166 10.55 6.23 6.68
C ILE A 166 10.04 5.18 7.64
N MET A 167 9.79 5.57 8.88
CA MET A 167 9.22 4.70 9.91
C MET A 167 7.96 5.37 10.44
N ASN A 168 6.86 4.63 10.44
CA ASN A 168 5.58 5.05 10.97
C ASN A 168 5.19 4.14 12.12
N PHE A 169 4.70 4.74 13.20
CA PHE A 169 4.04 4.05 14.30
C PHE A 169 2.68 4.67 14.49
N SER A 170 1.63 3.86 14.57
CA SER A 170 0.27 4.37 14.80
C SER A 170 -0.50 3.54 15.81
N ALA A 171 -1.37 4.19 16.56
CA ALA A 171 -2.36 3.57 17.42
C ALA A 171 -3.74 4.11 17.04
N GLU A 172 -4.71 3.22 16.82
CA GLU A 172 -6.09 3.58 16.50
C GLU A 172 -7.02 2.96 17.55
N TYR A 173 -7.87 3.79 18.16
CA TYR A 173 -8.85 3.40 19.16
C TYR A 173 -10.28 3.59 18.64
N LYS A 174 -11.04 2.51 18.63
CA LYS A 174 -12.47 2.45 18.29
C LYS A 174 -13.30 2.90 19.49
N ILE A 175 -14.00 4.02 19.34
CA ILE A 175 -14.92 4.53 20.37
C ILE A 175 -16.26 3.81 20.23
N ASN A 176 -16.77 3.71 19.01
CA ASN A 176 -17.95 2.92 18.64
C ASN A 176 -17.81 2.40 17.19
N GLU A 177 -18.86 1.80 16.63
CA GLU A 177 -18.83 1.25 15.27
C GLU A 177 -18.52 2.31 14.18
N ASN A 178 -18.93 3.56 14.39
CA ASN A 178 -18.86 4.64 13.41
C ASN A 178 -17.77 5.68 13.71
N PHE A 179 -17.13 5.63 14.88
CA PHE A 179 -16.22 6.66 15.35
C PHE A 179 -14.93 6.09 15.94
N ARG A 180 -13.81 6.64 15.48
CA ARG A 180 -12.45 6.18 15.79
C ARG A 180 -11.53 7.38 15.95
N ILE A 181 -10.55 7.25 16.81
CA ILE A 181 -9.46 8.22 16.97
C ILE A 181 -8.13 7.54 16.75
N GLY A 182 -7.20 8.24 16.12
CA GLY A 182 -5.88 7.71 15.80
C GLY A 182 -4.77 8.70 16.14
N LEU A 183 -3.64 8.15 16.57
CA LEU A 183 -2.37 8.85 16.69
C LEU A 183 -1.39 8.18 15.73
N GLN A 184 -0.66 8.97 14.94
CA GLN A 184 0.46 8.49 14.13
C GLN A 184 1.70 9.33 14.40
N LEU A 185 2.83 8.66 14.58
CA LEU A 185 4.16 9.23 14.68
C LEU A 185 4.96 8.77 13.46
N SER A 186 5.57 9.71 12.75
CA SER A 186 6.40 9.41 11.57
C SER A 186 7.80 9.99 11.75
N GLY A 187 8.81 9.19 11.44
CA GLY A 187 10.21 9.56 11.43
C GLY A 187 10.86 9.20 10.10
N ASN A 188 11.84 10.00 9.67
CA ASN A 188 12.63 9.72 8.48
C ASN A 188 14.06 10.21 8.67
N ASN A 189 14.98 9.66 7.87
CA ASN A 189 16.42 9.98 7.94
C ASN A 189 16.87 11.10 7.02
N LEU A 190 15.92 11.69 6.30
CA LEU A 190 16.16 12.86 5.50
C LEU A 190 16.20 14.07 6.44
N ASN A 191 16.96 15.11 6.04
CA ASN A 191 17.03 16.36 6.80
C ASN A 191 15.63 16.83 7.25
N SER A 192 15.59 17.30 8.50
CA SER A 192 14.41 17.67 9.30
C SER A 192 13.23 18.18 8.46
N PRO A 193 11.99 17.73 8.74
CA PRO A 193 10.79 18.21 8.06
C PRO A 193 10.58 19.74 8.21
N TYR A 194 11.29 20.37 9.15
CA TYR A 194 11.26 21.81 9.41
C TYR A 194 12.47 22.58 8.87
N TYR A 195 13.56 21.90 8.49
CA TYR A 195 14.77 22.55 7.98
C TYR A 195 14.83 22.60 6.44
N ASN A 196 13.88 21.93 5.80
CA ASN A 196 13.56 22.09 4.38
C ASN A 196 12.12 22.60 4.28
N SER A 197 11.93 23.91 4.48
CA SER A 197 10.67 24.64 4.26
C SER A 197 10.11 24.48 2.84
N TYR A 198 10.86 23.82 1.96
CA TYR A 198 10.43 23.24 0.70
C TYR A 198 9.86 21.85 0.97
N ALA A 199 8.67 21.83 1.59
CA ALA A 199 7.88 20.64 1.86
C ALA A 199 7.79 19.80 0.58
N ASN A 200 8.56 18.70 0.52
CA ASN A 200 8.51 17.75 -0.57
C ASN A 200 7.12 17.07 -0.48
N PRO A 201 6.15 17.46 -1.33
CA PRO A 201 4.79 16.97 -1.21
C PRO A 201 4.67 15.50 -1.63
N PHE A 202 5.75 14.95 -2.16
CA PHE A 202 5.85 13.59 -2.68
C PHE A 202 6.40 12.59 -1.68
N ARG A 203 6.69 13.04 -0.47
CA ARG A 203 6.93 12.10 0.62
C ARG A 203 5.58 11.45 0.93
N PRO A 204 5.53 10.13 1.14
CA PRO A 204 4.37 9.50 1.77
C PRO A 204 4.33 9.94 3.25
N MET A 205 4.08 11.23 3.51
CA MET A 205 4.06 11.80 4.85
C MET A 205 2.75 11.57 5.58
N ASN A 206 1.80 10.91 4.94
CA ASN A 206 0.65 10.35 5.61
C ASN A 206 0.36 9.00 4.96
N SER A 207 0.55 7.92 5.69
CA SER A 207 -0.19 6.69 5.39
C SER A 207 -1.64 6.90 5.84
N PHE A 208 -2.39 7.72 5.10
CA PHE A 208 -3.85 7.61 5.01
C PHE A 208 -4.26 6.35 4.23
N TYR A 209 -3.30 5.47 3.94
CA TYR A 209 -3.48 4.14 3.41
C TYR A 209 -4.24 3.26 4.39
N HIS A 210 -5.56 3.32 4.24
CA HIS A 210 -6.62 2.62 4.95
C HIS A 210 -6.81 3.05 6.41
N SER A 211 -8.03 3.52 6.72
CA SER A 211 -8.67 3.09 7.96
C SER A 211 -9.04 1.61 7.77
N PRO A 212 -8.34 0.66 8.39
CA PRO A 212 -8.48 -0.79 8.17
C PRO A 212 -9.68 -1.39 8.92
N PHE A 213 -10.72 -0.58 9.14
CA PHE A 213 -12.03 -1.05 9.54
C PHE A 213 -13.09 -0.76 8.46
N SER A 214 -12.64 -0.46 7.23
CA SER A 214 -13.52 -0.43 6.06
C SER A 214 -13.87 -1.83 5.53
N ASP A 215 -13.26 -2.90 6.07
CA ASP A 215 -13.46 -4.29 5.64
C ASP A 215 -14.20 -5.16 6.68
N PHE A 216 -15.02 -4.57 7.55
CA PHE A 216 -15.99 -5.30 8.40
C PHE A 216 -17.39 -4.70 8.28
#